data_AF-A0A374AHN3-F1
#
_entry.id   AF-A0A374AHN3-F1
#
_cell.length_a   1.000
_cell.length_b   1.000
_cell.length_c   1.000
_cell.angle_alpha   90.00
_cell.angle_beta   90.00
_cell.angle_gamma   90.00
#
_symmetry.space_group_name_H-M   'P 1'
#
loop_
_entity.id
_entity.type
_entity.pdbx_description
1 polymer ?
#
loop_
_entity_poly.entity_id
_entity_poly.type
_entity_poly.pdbx_seq_one_letter_code
_entity_poly.pdbx_strand_id
1 'polypeptide(L)'
;MWIRSILLIFYGLCAGGLIAASFLAFLSMLGVIPRLAGLTKSIKYARAYESFVAAGGILGTLAFIYRWSIRAGYWLLAAYGIFGGIFIGCMIGALAETIKSLPIFSRRLKLRSGIPYVIYGIALGKMFGCYMYFYIFR
;
A
#
# COMPACT_ATOMS: atom_id res chain seq x y z
N MET A 1 -34.39 -7.36 15.66
CA MET A 1 -33.04 -6.93 16.10
C MET A 1 -31.93 -7.87 15.64
N TRP A 2 -32.14 -9.19 15.64
CA TRP A 2 -31.16 -10.19 15.17
C TRP A 2 -30.72 -10.06 13.69
N ILE A 3 -31.66 -9.78 12.77
CA ILE A 3 -31.35 -9.57 11.35
C ILE A 3 -30.32 -8.44 11.14
N ARG A 4 -30.45 -7.33 11.89
CA ARG A 4 -29.51 -6.20 11.79
C ARG A 4 -28.12 -6.61 12.22
N SER A 5 -28.00 -7.32 13.34
CA SER A 5 -26.71 -7.80 13.85
C SER A 5 -26.02 -8.75 12.89
N ILE A 6 -26.76 -9.68 12.27
CA ILE A 6 -26.22 -10.62 11.28
C ILE A 6 -25.75 -9.88 10.02
N LEU A 7 -26.53 -8.91 9.52
CA LEU A 7 -26.14 -8.07 8.38
C LEU A 7 -24.91 -7.20 8.68
N LEU A 8 -24.80 -6.65 9.90
CA LEU A 8 -23.65 -5.86 10.34
C LEU A 8 -22.37 -6.72 10.42
N ILE A 9 -22.48 -7.94 10.93
CA ILE A 9 -21.36 -8.89 10.99
C ILE A 9 -20.91 -9.27 9.57
N PHE A 10 -21.86 -9.59 8.68
CA PHE A 10 -21.56 -9.94 7.29
C PHE A 10 -20.90 -8.76 6.55
N TYR A 11 -21.45 -7.56 6.71
CA TYR A 11 -20.87 -6.35 6.13
C TYR A 11 -19.46 -6.07 6.66
N GLY A 12 -19.24 -6.22 7.97
CA GLY A 12 -17.93 -6.07 8.59
C GLY A 12 -16.90 -7.08 8.07
N LEU A 13 -17.31 -8.34 7.88
CA LEU A 13 -16.46 -9.40 7.31
C LEU A 13 -16.11 -9.13 5.85
N CYS A 14 -17.10 -8.74 5.03
CA CYS A 14 -16.86 -8.39 3.63
C CYS A 14 -15.96 -7.16 3.50
N ALA A 15 -16.24 -6.09 4.25
CA ALA A 15 -15.44 -4.87 4.22
C ALA A 15 -14.01 -5.13 4.71
N GLY A 16 -13.85 -5.85 5.82
CA GLY A 16 -12.54 -6.22 6.36
C GLY A 16 -11.74 -7.10 5.38
N GLY A 17 -12.38 -8.10 4.78
CA GLY A 17 -11.77 -8.97 3.76
C GLY A 17 -11.32 -8.18 2.53
N LEU A 18 -12.15 -7.26 2.03
CA LEU A 18 -11.82 -6.39 0.90
C LEU A 18 -10.59 -5.52 1.18
N ILE A 19 -10.52 -4.90 2.36
CA ILE A 19 -9.41 -4.03 2.75
C ILE A 19 -8.12 -4.84 2.89
N ALA A 20 -8.17 -5.99 3.57
CA ALA A 20 -7.01 -6.86 3.77
C ALA A 20 -6.46 -7.39 2.43
N ALA A 21 -7.34 -7.87 1.54
CA ALA A 21 -6.96 -8.35 0.21
C ALA A 21 -6.36 -7.22 -0.65
N SER A 22 -6.95 -6.03 -0.61
CA SER A 22 -6.46 -4.87 -1.36
C SER A 22 -5.06 -4.45 -0.91
N PHE A 23 -4.81 -4.43 0.39
CA PHE A 23 -3.50 -4.07 0.94
C PHE A 23 -2.42 -5.09 0.55
N LEU A 24 -2.69 -6.39 0.66
CA LEU A 24 -1.74 -7.43 0.28
C LEU A 24 -1.47 -7.41 -1.24
N ALA A 25 -2.52 -7.29 -2.05
CA ALA A 25 -2.40 -7.19 -3.50
C ALA A 25 -1.59 -5.96 -3.93
N PHE A 26 -1.79 -4.82 -3.27
CA PHE A 26 -1.04 -3.60 -3.50
C PHE A 26 0.46 -3.78 -3.23
N LEU A 27 0.83 -4.39 -2.10
CA LEU A 27 2.24 -4.65 -1.76
C LEU A 27 2.92 -5.63 -2.73
N SER A 28 2.18 -6.66 -3.18
CA SER A 28 2.67 -7.62 -4.17
C SER A 28 2.83 -6.98 -5.55
N MET A 29 1.84 -6.19 -5.99
CA MET A 29 1.85 -5.50 -7.29
C MET A 29 2.94 -4.44 -7.39
N LEU A 30 3.17 -3.66 -6.33
CA LEU A 30 4.25 -2.69 -6.32
C LEU A 30 5.63 -3.34 -6.37
N GLY A 31 5.76 -4.61 -5.99
CA GLY A 31 7.00 -5.36 -6.11
C GLY A 31 7.90 -5.29 -4.88
N VAL A 32 7.38 -4.89 -3.71
CA VAL A 32 8.15 -4.90 -2.46
C VAL A 32 8.58 -6.32 -2.10
N ILE A 33 7.63 -7.25 -2.15
CA ILE A 33 7.82 -8.67 -1.79
C ILE A 33 8.84 -9.36 -2.70
N PRO A 34 8.72 -9.31 -4.05
CA PRO A 34 9.71 -9.93 -4.92
C PRO A 34 11.10 -9.26 -4.83
N ARG A 35 11.17 -7.96 -4.51
CA ARG A 35 12.44 -7.24 -4.35
C ARG A 35 13.16 -7.64 -3.07
N LEU A 36 12.43 -7.79 -1.96
CA LEU A 36 12.96 -8.38 -0.73
C LEU A 36 13.41 -9.83 -0.96
N ALA A 37 12.59 -10.66 -1.61
CA ALA A 37 12.94 -12.05 -1.91
C ALA A 37 14.17 -12.16 -2.84
N GLY A 38 14.33 -11.23 -3.77
CA GLY A 38 15.49 -11.12 -4.66
C GLY A 38 16.77 -10.71 -3.93
N LEU A 39 16.69 -9.73 -3.02
CA LEU A 39 17.83 -9.30 -2.18
C LEU A 39 18.34 -10.44 -1.28
N THR A 40 17.43 -11.24 -0.71
CA THR A 40 17.77 -12.41 0.12
C THR A 40 18.13 -13.66 -0.69
N LYS A 41 18.18 -13.57 -2.04
CA LYS A 41 18.40 -14.70 -2.97
C LYS A 41 17.49 -15.92 -2.71
N SER A 42 16.25 -15.68 -2.28
CA SER A 42 15.34 -16.71 -1.82
C SER A 42 13.95 -16.61 -2.47
N ILE A 43 13.95 -16.58 -3.79
CA ILE A 43 12.73 -16.48 -4.64
C ILE A 43 11.77 -17.66 -4.39
N LYS A 44 12.31 -18.83 -4.01
CA LYS A 44 11.53 -20.04 -3.69
C LYS A 44 10.58 -19.85 -2.50
N TYR A 45 10.83 -18.91 -1.59
CA TYR A 45 10.00 -18.65 -0.41
C TYR A 45 9.15 -17.38 -0.50
N ALA A 46 8.85 -16.87 -1.71
CA ALA A 46 7.99 -15.69 -1.89
C ALA A 46 6.66 -15.78 -1.14
N ARG A 47 6.03 -16.97 -1.13
CA ARG A 47 4.78 -17.23 -0.37
C ARG A 47 4.96 -17.09 1.15
N ALA A 48 6.13 -17.43 1.69
CA ALA A 48 6.40 -17.26 3.11
C ALA A 48 6.50 -15.76 3.47
N TYR A 49 7.11 -14.94 2.62
CA TYR A 49 7.16 -13.49 2.81
C TYR A 49 5.76 -12.86 2.81
N GLU A 50 4.86 -13.28 1.91
CA GLU A 50 3.45 -12.84 1.93
C GLU A 50 2.77 -13.18 3.26
N SER A 51 2.95 -14.40 3.76
CA SER A 51 2.41 -14.82 5.07
C SER A 51 2.98 -14.00 6.23
N PHE A 52 4.27 -13.65 6.21
CA PHE A 52 4.88 -12.78 7.23
C PHE A 52 4.33 -11.35 7.18
N VAL A 53 4.11 -10.80 5.98
CA VAL A 53 3.48 -9.48 5.81
C VAL A 53 2.03 -9.51 6.30
N ALA A 54 1.27 -10.56 5.98
CA ALA A 54 -0.09 -10.74 6.48
C ALA A 54 -0.13 -10.85 8.01
N ALA A 55 0.77 -11.64 8.61
CA ALA A 55 0.89 -11.75 10.07
C ALA A 55 1.26 -10.40 10.71
N GLY A 56 2.18 -9.64 10.11
CA GLY A 56 2.52 -8.29 10.54
C GLY A 56 1.35 -7.32 10.48
N GLY A 57 0.53 -7.39 9.43
CA GLY A 57 -0.70 -6.59 9.29
C GLY A 57 -1.75 -6.92 10.34
N ILE A 58 -1.94 -8.21 10.65
CA ILE A 58 -2.85 -8.66 11.72
C ILE A 58 -2.37 -8.15 13.08
N LEU A 59 -1.07 -8.33 13.40
CA LEU A 59 -0.48 -7.85 14.65
C LEU A 59 -0.55 -6.33 14.77
N GLY A 60 -0.28 -5.59 13.70
CA GLY A 60 -0.38 -4.13 13.68
C GLY A 60 -1.81 -3.64 13.89
N THR A 61 -2.79 -4.31 13.28
CA THR A 61 -4.22 -4.00 13.45
C THR A 61 -4.67 -4.28 14.89
N LEU A 62 -4.25 -5.40 15.48
CA LEU A 62 -4.50 -5.72 16.89
C LEU A 62 -3.87 -4.67 17.82
N ALA A 63 -2.61 -4.29 17.59
CA ALA A 63 -1.93 -3.27 18.38
C ALA A 63 -2.64 -1.90 18.30
N PHE A 64 -3.17 -1.54 17.12
CA PHE A 64 -3.94 -0.32 16.91
C PHE A 64 -5.29 -0.34 17.63
N ILE A 65 -6.06 -1.44 17.48
CA ILE A 65 -7.39 -1.60 18.10
C ILE A 65 -7.29 -1.60 19.63
N TYR A 66 -6.38 -2.39 20.19
CA TYR A 66 -6.24 -2.51 21.64
C TYR A 66 -5.52 -1.29 22.25
N ARG A 67 -5.14 -0.29 21.43
CA ARG A 67 -4.31 0.87 21.83
C ARG A 67 -3.22 0.44 22.79
N TRP A 68 -2.49 -0.61 22.42
CA TRP A 68 -1.49 -1.16 23.31
C TRP A 68 -0.45 -0.07 23.53
N SER A 69 -0.47 0.54 24.70
CA SER A 69 0.51 1.54 25.11
C SER A 69 1.77 0.78 25.48
N ILE A 70 2.45 0.25 24.46
CA ILE A 70 3.71 -0.45 24.62
C ILE A 70 4.71 0.61 25.09
N ARG A 71 4.98 0.64 26.40
CA ARG A 71 6.08 1.39 27.01
C ARG A 71 7.40 0.66 26.75
N ALA A 72 7.61 0.25 25.50
CA ALA A 72 8.89 -0.26 25.08
C ALA A 72 9.73 0.96 24.74
N GLY A 73 10.79 1.16 25.54
CA GLY A 73 11.63 2.34 25.48
C GLY A 73 12.32 2.57 24.13
N TYR A 74 13.22 3.53 24.09
CA TYR A 74 13.88 4.04 22.88
C TYR A 74 14.40 2.97 21.89
N TRP A 75 14.81 1.79 22.37
CA TRP A 75 15.27 0.67 21.54
C TRP A 75 14.21 0.14 20.58
N LEU A 76 12.96 -0.02 21.02
CA LEU A 76 11.89 -0.54 20.15
C LEU A 76 11.49 0.51 19.10
N LEU A 77 11.50 1.79 19.48
CA LEU A 77 11.28 2.91 18.56
C LEU A 77 12.37 2.96 17.49
N ALA A 78 13.64 2.79 17.89
CA ALA A 78 14.78 2.79 16.98
C ALA A 78 14.68 1.61 15.99
N ALA A 79 14.38 0.41 16.48
CA ALA A 79 14.15 -0.76 15.62
C ALA A 79 13.00 -0.51 14.64
N TYR A 80 11.85 0.00 15.11
CA TYR A 80 10.71 0.34 14.26
C TYR A 80 11.08 1.37 13.19
N GLY A 81 11.87 2.39 13.54
CA GLY A 81 12.36 3.39 12.59
C GLY A 81 13.26 2.80 11.50
N ILE A 82 14.18 1.90 11.86
CA ILE A 82 15.07 1.24 10.90
C ILE A 82 14.27 0.34 9.96
N PHE A 83 13.38 -0.51 10.49
CA PHE A 83 12.53 -1.37 9.66
C PHE A 83 11.57 -0.57 8.77
N GLY A 84 11.00 0.52 9.29
CA GLY A 84 10.19 1.47 8.53
C GLY A 84 10.99 2.10 7.39
N GLY A 85 12.22 2.53 7.64
CA GLY A 85 13.13 3.07 6.64
C GLY A 85 13.45 2.07 5.52
N ILE A 86 13.75 0.82 5.86
CA ILE A 86 14.01 -0.26 4.88
C ILE A 86 12.76 -0.51 4.03
N PHE A 87 11.58 -0.55 4.66
CA PHE A 87 10.31 -0.75 3.96
C PHE A 87 10.00 0.39 2.97
N ILE A 88 10.13 1.65 3.41
CA ILE A 88 9.90 2.82 2.55
C ILE A 88 10.95 2.88 1.42
N GLY A 89 12.21 2.55 1.70
CA GLY A 89 13.26 2.49 0.69
C GLY A 89 12.97 1.44 -0.39
N CYS A 90 12.51 0.26 0.02
CA CYS A 90 12.06 -0.78 -0.92
C CYS A 90 10.88 -0.29 -1.76
N MET A 91 9.93 0.42 -1.14
CA MET A 91 8.76 0.96 -1.82
C MET A 91 9.12 1.97 -2.90
N ILE A 92 9.96 2.95 -2.59
CA ILE A 92 10.39 3.97 -3.54
C ILE A 92 11.13 3.33 -4.74
N GLY A 93 12.00 2.35 -4.48
CA GLY A 93 12.69 1.64 -5.55
C GLY A 93 11.73 0.91 -6.50
N ALA A 94 10.71 0.26 -5.94
CA ALA A 94 9.72 -0.49 -6.71
C ALA A 94 8.79 0.43 -7.51
N LEU A 95 8.40 1.58 -6.93
CA LEU A 95 7.72 2.67 -7.63
C LEU A 95 8.56 3.24 -8.78
N ALA A 96 9.85 3.48 -8.57
CA ALA A 96 10.72 4.01 -9.62
C ALA A 96 10.82 3.06 -10.83
N GLU A 97 10.86 1.75 -10.58
CA GLU A 97 10.91 0.73 -11.63
C GLU A 97 9.61 0.61 -12.42
N THR A 98 8.46 0.67 -11.75
CA THR A 98 7.14 0.70 -12.40
C THR A 98 6.91 2.00 -13.19
N ILE A 99 7.40 3.15 -12.71
CA ILE A 99 7.36 4.40 -13.48
C ILE A 99 8.25 4.30 -14.73
N LYS A 100 9.41 3.65 -14.64
CA LYS A 100 10.31 3.47 -15.78
C LYS A 100 9.71 2.55 -16.86
N SER A 101 8.82 1.63 -16.51
CA SER A 101 8.13 0.78 -17.49
C SER A 101 6.94 1.47 -18.18
N LEU A 102 6.35 2.49 -17.55
CA LEU A 102 5.27 3.32 -18.09
C LEU A 102 5.54 3.92 -19.50
N PRO A 103 6.71 4.56 -19.78
CA PRO A 103 7.03 5.06 -21.12
C PRO A 103 7.22 3.94 -22.15
N ILE A 104 7.68 2.76 -21.73
CA ILE A 104 7.83 1.59 -22.61
C ILE A 104 6.44 1.08 -23.03
N PHE A 105 5.52 0.97 -22.06
CA PHE A 105 4.13 0.61 -22.30
C PHE A 105 3.45 1.60 -23.26
N SER A 106 3.66 2.90 -23.05
CA SER A 106 3.07 3.91 -23.92
C SER A 106 3.60 3.88 -25.37
N ARG A 107 4.89 3.59 -25.56
CA ARG A 107 5.46 3.36 -26.90
C ARG A 107 4.84 2.13 -27.58
N ARG A 108 4.58 1.04 -26.83
CA ARG A 108 3.94 -0.18 -27.36
C ARG A 108 2.51 0.05 -27.82
N LEU A 109 1.75 0.90 -27.11
CA LEU A 109 0.37 1.24 -27.48
C LEU A 109 0.28 2.33 -28.57
N LYS A 110 1.39 2.78 -29.16
CA LYS A 110 1.46 3.87 -30.16
C LYS A 110 0.76 5.18 -29.71
N LEU A 111 0.61 5.39 -28.41
CA LEU A 111 0.00 6.59 -27.78
C LEU A 111 0.99 7.77 -27.71
N ARG A 112 1.78 7.99 -28.77
CA ARG A 112 2.88 8.96 -28.81
C ARG A 112 2.46 10.41 -28.52
N SER A 113 1.20 10.74 -28.83
CA SER A 113 0.61 12.07 -28.63
C SER A 113 -0.38 12.14 -27.45
N GLY A 114 -0.77 11.00 -26.85
CA GLY A 114 -1.82 10.94 -25.83
C GLY A 114 -1.34 11.16 -24.39
N ILE A 115 -0.08 10.81 -24.09
CA ILE A 115 0.51 10.95 -22.75
C ILE A 115 0.44 12.38 -22.18
N PRO A 116 0.75 13.44 -22.96
CA PRO A 116 0.69 14.81 -22.46
C PRO A 116 -0.71 15.17 -21.95
N TYR A 117 -1.76 14.77 -22.67
CA TYR A 117 -3.14 15.02 -22.27
C TYR A 117 -3.52 14.32 -20.97
N VAL A 118 -3.01 13.10 -20.75
CA VAL A 118 -3.19 12.38 -19.48
C VAL A 118 -2.52 13.14 -18.33
N ILE A 119 -1.30 13.64 -18.55
CA ILE A 119 -0.56 14.43 -17.54
C ILE A 119 -1.31 15.73 -17.23
N TYR A 120 -1.80 16.45 -18.24
CA TYR A 120 -2.62 17.65 -18.04
C TYR A 120 -3.92 17.34 -17.30
N GLY A 121 -4.60 16.24 -17.61
CA GLY A 121 -5.80 15.81 -16.89
C GLY A 121 -5.54 15.53 -15.41
N ILE A 122 -4.44 14.84 -15.09
CA ILE A 122 -4.02 14.59 -13.70
C ILE A 122 -3.67 15.89 -12.98
N ALA A 123 -2.94 16.80 -13.66
CA ALA A 123 -2.56 18.09 -13.11
C ALA A 123 -3.78 18.97 -12.81
N LEU A 124 -4.73 19.06 -13.75
CA LEU A 124 -5.99 19.79 -13.56
C LEU A 124 -6.83 19.16 -12.44
N GLY A 125 -6.96 17.83 -12.40
CA GLY A 125 -7.67 17.15 -11.33
C GLY A 125 -7.09 17.45 -9.94
N LYS A 126 -5.76 17.45 -9.80
CA LYS A 126 -5.09 17.86 -8.56
C LYS A 126 -5.31 19.33 -8.24
N MET A 127 -5.21 20.21 -9.24
CA MET A 127 -5.44 21.64 -9.06
C MET A 127 -6.86 21.92 -8.55
N PHE A 128 -7.87 21.33 -9.18
CA PHE A 128 -9.26 21.42 -8.74
C PHE A 128 -9.47 20.80 -7.35
N GLY A 129 -8.88 19.64 -7.06
CA GLY A 129 -8.96 19.01 -5.74
C GLY A 129 -8.37 19.90 -4.63
N CYS A 130 -7.21 20.51 -4.87
CA CYS A 130 -6.61 21.47 -3.93
C CYS A 130 -7.46 22.73 -3.78
N TYR A 131 -8.02 23.25 -4.88
CA TYR A 131 -8.90 24.41 -4.85
C TYR A 131 -10.18 24.13 -4.03
N MET A 132 -10.86 23.01 -4.30
CA MET A 132 -12.05 22.62 -3.55
C MET A 132 -11.74 22.33 -2.08
N TYR A 133 -10.61 21.68 -1.77
CA TYR A 133 -10.21 21.46 -0.38
C TYR A 133 -10.07 22.77 0.39
N PHE A 134 -9.51 23.81 -0.22
CA PHE A 134 -9.31 25.10 0.43
C PHE A 134 -10.59 25.93 0.58
N TYR A 135 -11.55 25.80 -0.35
CA TYR A 135 -12.80 26.59 -0.34
C TYR A 135 -13.99 25.88 0.35
N ILE A 136 -14.04 24.55 0.35
CA ILE A 136 -15.15 23.77 0.92
C ILE A 136 -14.81 23.15 2.28
N PHE A 137 -13.55 22.76 2.50
CA PHE A 137 -13.11 22.06 3.71
C PHE A 137 -12.38 22.95 4.72
N ARG A 138 -12.41 24.28 4.53
CA ARG A 138 -12.08 25.26 5.55
C ARG A 138 -13.26 25.49 6.48
#